data_AF-M7TW38-F1
#
_entry.id   AF-M7TW38-F1
#
_cell.length_a   1.000
_cell.length_b   1.000
_cell.length_c   1.000
_cell.angle_alpha   90.00
_cell.angle_beta   90.00
_cell.angle_gamma   90.00
#
_symmetry.space_group_name_H-M   'P 1'
#
loop_
_entity.id
_entity.type
_entity.pdbx_description
1 polymer ?
#
loop_
_entity_poly.entity_id
_entity_poly.type
_entity_poly.pdbx_seq_one_letter_code
_entity_poly.pdbx_strand_id
1 'polypeptide(L)'
;MQLAESVTSIQENEINGYVLLQNASTSIDAHNIKILQIEKKPYKCCGTKGKGCRTSPTHDFQLSLRAIKHKDFRKTPAASGEPKFRAVTVDCEMAGTSGGTGEVVMLCVIDYITGAVLLHRFVCPREKITQMRSSIHGISKSTLDNANLQGQALSGWEGARSELWKYIDDHTILVGHALQHDLDALRIIHPRIVDSGILSRNAVGIRRIQWGLQTLCSELLNIKIRNKKGGIHDCFEDVLATRDVVLSCTRDKRAFQTWAERKRSEELHLQKERERMRQEKEDERARKDLLRVGGGSSNRICLSPNDEDEEILRWSDIAEDLGWPHPDTGYDPWSD
;
A
#
# COMPACT_ATOMS: atom_id res chain seq x y z
N MET A 1 -10.69 -66.84 8.68
CA MET A 1 -10.82 -65.74 7.69
C MET A 1 -10.23 -64.50 8.33
N GLN A 2 -8.93 -64.21 8.32
CA GLN A 2 -7.91 -64.24 7.26
C GLN A 2 -8.22 -63.29 6.08
N LEU A 3 -7.27 -62.35 5.91
CA LEU A 3 -6.89 -61.58 4.70
C LEU A 3 -7.69 -60.30 4.41
N ALA A 4 -7.12 -59.14 4.06
CA ALA A 4 -5.72 -58.75 3.82
C ALA A 4 -5.56 -57.21 3.86
N GLU A 5 -4.33 -56.76 4.12
CA GLU A 5 -3.83 -55.39 3.99
C GLU A 5 -3.80 -54.92 2.52
N SER A 6 -3.93 -53.61 2.29
CA SER A 6 -3.15 -52.93 1.25
C SER A 6 -2.96 -51.45 1.58
N VAL A 7 -1.74 -51.12 1.97
CA VAL A 7 -1.16 -49.77 1.96
C VAL A 7 -1.06 -49.32 0.49
N THR A 8 -1.62 -48.16 0.15
CA THR A 8 -1.26 -47.44 -1.08
C THR A 8 -0.82 -46.03 -0.73
N SER A 9 0.51 -45.89 -0.70
CA SER A 9 1.27 -44.66 -1.00
C SER A 9 0.55 -43.81 -2.06
N ILE A 10 0.23 -42.56 -1.72
CA ILE A 10 -0.06 -41.53 -2.71
C ILE A 10 1.22 -40.70 -2.83
N GLN A 11 1.91 -40.88 -3.95
CA GLN A 11 3.01 -40.03 -4.36
C GLN A 11 2.50 -38.61 -4.56
N GLU A 12 3.18 -37.66 -3.93
CA GLU A 12 3.14 -36.25 -4.31
C GLU A 12 3.61 -36.12 -5.77
N ASN A 13 2.70 -35.74 -6.65
CA ASN A 13 3.05 -35.15 -7.94
C ASN A 13 2.66 -33.67 -7.88
N GLU A 14 3.67 -32.83 -7.70
CA GLU A 14 3.63 -31.43 -8.10
C GLU A 14 3.14 -31.35 -9.54
N ILE A 15 2.02 -30.66 -9.80
CA ILE A 15 1.74 -29.92 -11.02
C ILE A 15 0.65 -28.90 -10.70
N ASN A 16 1.00 -27.61 -10.83
CA ASN A 16 0.15 -26.46 -11.12
C ASN A 16 -1.16 -26.33 -10.33
N GLY A 17 -1.06 -25.57 -9.24
CA GLY A 17 -2.16 -25.24 -8.35
C GLY A 17 -3.35 -24.59 -9.03
N TYR A 18 -4.52 -25.13 -8.72
CA TYR A 18 -5.77 -24.40 -8.46
C TYR A 18 -6.62 -25.31 -7.56
N VAL A 19 -7.04 -24.84 -6.38
CA VAL A 19 -8.13 -25.45 -5.60
C VAL A 19 -9.17 -24.37 -5.40
N LEU A 20 -10.31 -24.49 -6.11
CA LEU A 20 -11.53 -23.74 -5.86
C LEU A 20 -12.31 -24.49 -4.78
N LEU A 21 -12.44 -23.90 -3.58
CA LEU A 21 -13.45 -24.31 -2.60
C LEU A 21 -14.72 -23.50 -2.89
N GLN A 22 -15.76 -24.16 -3.42
CA GLN A 22 -17.12 -23.64 -3.48
C GLN A 22 -17.95 -24.33 -2.39
N ASN A 23 -18.41 -23.57 -1.40
CA ASN A 23 -19.58 -23.92 -0.60
C ASN A 23 -20.57 -22.75 -0.68
N ALA A 24 -21.61 -22.89 -1.48
CA ALA A 24 -22.90 -22.22 -1.30
C ALA A 24 -23.97 -23.00 -2.07
N SER A 25 -24.88 -23.58 -1.30
CA SER A 25 -26.08 -24.31 -1.70
C SER A 25 -27.01 -23.47 -2.56
N THR A 26 -27.16 -23.82 -3.84
CA THR A 26 -28.40 -23.66 -4.60
C THR A 26 -28.44 -24.76 -5.67
N SER A 27 -29.53 -25.52 -5.68
CA SER A 27 -29.81 -26.59 -6.63
C SER A 27 -29.89 -26.04 -8.04
N ILE A 28 -28.91 -26.33 -8.88
CA ILE A 28 -29.02 -26.15 -10.33
C ILE A 28 -28.49 -27.42 -10.99
N ASP A 29 -29.33 -27.98 -11.85
CA ASP A 29 -29.20 -29.26 -12.52
C ASP A 29 -27.83 -29.48 -13.17
N ALA A 30 -27.33 -30.69 -12.95
CA ALA A 30 -26.09 -31.20 -13.51
C ALA A 30 -26.20 -31.40 -15.03
N HIS A 31 -26.08 -30.35 -15.82
CA HIS A 31 -25.83 -30.44 -17.26
C HIS A 31 -24.83 -29.36 -17.71
N ASN A 32 -23.63 -29.80 -18.11
CA ASN A 32 -22.60 -29.06 -18.86
C ASN A 32 -22.01 -27.79 -18.22
N ILE A 33 -21.12 -27.95 -17.23
CA ILE A 33 -20.07 -26.95 -17.00
C ILE A 33 -19.02 -27.14 -18.11
N LYS A 34 -19.12 -26.35 -19.18
CA LYS A 34 -17.99 -26.13 -20.09
C LYS A 34 -16.88 -25.51 -19.24
N ILE A 35 -15.84 -26.30 -18.95
CA ILE A 35 -14.53 -25.75 -18.62
C ILE A 35 -14.19 -24.87 -19.82
N LEU A 36 -14.28 -23.55 -19.65
CA LEU A 36 -13.66 -22.62 -20.58
C LEU A 36 -12.17 -22.96 -20.52
N GLN A 37 -11.72 -23.81 -21.43
CA GLN A 37 -10.32 -23.84 -21.81
C GLN A 37 -10.02 -22.40 -22.17
N ILE A 38 -9.35 -21.69 -21.26
CA ILE A 38 -8.71 -20.44 -21.60
C ILE A 38 -7.64 -20.87 -22.59
N GLU A 39 -7.97 -20.83 -23.87
CA GLU A 39 -7.00 -20.99 -24.94
C GLU A 39 -5.88 -20.00 -24.60
N LYS A 40 -4.71 -20.55 -24.27
CA LYS A 40 -3.53 -19.75 -24.02
C LYS A 40 -3.32 -18.95 -25.30
N LYS A 41 -3.67 -17.66 -25.27
CA LYS A 41 -3.46 -16.78 -26.42
C LYS A 41 -2.00 -16.92 -26.82
N PRO A 42 -1.71 -17.29 -28.08
CA PRO A 42 -0.33 -17.43 -28.51
C PRO A 42 0.37 -16.08 -28.29
N TYR A 43 1.54 -16.13 -27.66
CA TYR A 43 2.36 -14.94 -27.48
C TYR A 43 2.61 -14.31 -28.85
N LYS A 44 2.62 -12.98 -28.94
CA LYS A 44 2.78 -12.24 -30.22
C LYS A 44 4.03 -12.62 -31.02
N CYS A 45 5.00 -13.27 -30.37
CA CYS A 45 6.23 -13.77 -30.98
C CYS A 45 6.13 -15.21 -31.54
N CYS A 46 5.10 -15.98 -31.20
CA CYS A 46 4.91 -17.35 -31.67
C CYS A 46 4.11 -17.36 -32.97
N GLY A 47 4.67 -17.90 -34.06
CA GLY A 47 3.97 -18.07 -35.34
C GLY A 47 4.11 -16.91 -36.34
N THR A 48 4.99 -15.93 -36.09
CA THR A 48 5.33 -14.91 -37.09
C THR A 48 6.52 -15.37 -37.96
N LYS A 49 6.51 -15.03 -39.26
CA LYS A 49 7.61 -15.32 -40.21
C LYS A 49 8.89 -14.49 -39.94
N GLY A 50 8.89 -13.66 -38.90
CA GLY A 50 10.05 -12.92 -38.42
C GLY A 50 10.74 -13.70 -37.33
N LYS A 51 12.07 -13.83 -37.40
CA LYS A 51 12.90 -14.53 -36.41
C LYS A 51 12.42 -14.21 -35.00
N GLY A 52 11.84 -15.19 -34.29
CA GLY A 52 11.70 -15.11 -32.84
C GLY A 52 13.07 -14.77 -32.25
N CYS A 53 13.12 -13.97 -31.18
CA CYS A 53 14.39 -13.41 -30.69
C CYS A 53 15.44 -14.46 -30.27
N ARG A 54 15.04 -15.73 -30.07
CA ARG A 54 15.85 -16.96 -30.15
C ARG A 54 14.93 -18.17 -29.98
N THR A 55 15.14 -19.26 -30.72
CA THR A 55 14.54 -20.58 -30.43
C THR A 55 15.50 -21.35 -29.53
N SER A 56 15.08 -21.67 -28.30
CA SER A 56 15.86 -22.46 -27.33
C SER A 56 15.20 -23.84 -27.14
N PRO A 57 15.97 -24.92 -26.87
CA PRO A 57 15.42 -26.25 -26.54
C PRO A 57 14.57 -26.25 -25.27
N THR A 58 14.79 -25.28 -24.37
CA THR A 58 14.05 -25.07 -23.13
C THR A 58 13.49 -23.66 -23.09
N HIS A 59 12.21 -23.52 -22.72
CA HIS A 59 11.59 -22.23 -22.49
C HIS A 59 12.00 -21.71 -21.11
N ASP A 60 13.18 -21.11 -21.02
CA ASP A 60 13.61 -20.42 -19.80
C ASP A 60 12.80 -19.13 -19.66
N PHE A 61 11.67 -19.22 -18.96
CA PHE A 61 10.88 -18.05 -18.63
C PHE A 61 11.63 -17.27 -17.57
N GLN A 62 12.42 -16.29 -18.01
CA GLN A 62 12.99 -15.32 -17.10
C GLN A 62 11.85 -14.51 -16.49
N LEU A 63 11.57 -14.77 -15.21
CA LEU A 63 10.58 -14.04 -14.43
C LEU A 63 10.83 -12.54 -14.62
N SER A 64 9.78 -11.80 -14.97
CA SER A 64 9.88 -10.34 -15.03
C SER A 64 10.42 -9.82 -13.69
N LEU A 65 11.13 -8.69 -13.71
CA LEU A 65 11.67 -8.07 -12.48
C LEU A 65 10.58 -7.89 -11.40
N ARG A 66 9.32 -7.68 -11.81
CA ARG A 66 8.16 -7.67 -10.89
C ARG A 66 7.88 -9.02 -10.24
N ALA A 67 7.92 -10.12 -11.00
CA ALA A 67 7.72 -11.46 -10.44
C ALA A 67 8.85 -11.86 -9.47
N ILE A 68 10.08 -11.37 -9.69
CA ILE A 68 11.20 -11.52 -8.74
C ILE A 68 10.91 -10.76 -7.43
N LYS A 69 10.32 -9.56 -7.50
CA LYS A 69 9.92 -8.78 -6.30
C LYS A 69 8.89 -9.52 -5.42
N HIS A 70 8.01 -10.31 -6.04
CA HIS A 70 6.95 -11.03 -5.33
C HIS A 70 7.34 -12.43 -4.83
N LYS A 71 8.56 -12.90 -5.10
CA LYS A 71 9.00 -14.26 -4.72
C LYS A 71 8.99 -14.50 -3.20
N ASP A 72 9.14 -13.43 -2.41
CA ASP A 72 9.25 -13.49 -0.94
C ASP A 72 7.88 -13.36 -0.26
N PHE A 73 6.85 -12.96 -1.02
CA PHE A 73 5.50 -12.82 -0.51
C PHE A 73 4.91 -14.18 -0.16
N ARG A 74 4.25 -14.24 0.99
CA ARG A 74 3.54 -15.45 1.45
C ARG A 74 2.12 -15.08 1.81
N LYS A 75 1.19 -15.97 1.49
CA LYS A 75 -0.17 -15.87 1.99
C LYS A 75 -0.18 -16.09 3.49
N THR A 76 -1.07 -15.42 4.20
CA THR A 76 -1.34 -15.71 5.61
C THR A 76 -1.70 -17.20 5.76
N PRO A 77 -1.29 -17.88 6.86
CA PRO A 77 -1.61 -19.28 7.08
C PRO A 77 -3.12 -19.53 7.02
N ALA A 78 -3.49 -20.69 6.48
CA ALA A 78 -4.87 -21.15 6.59
C ALA A 78 -5.25 -21.32 8.06
N ALA A 79 -6.49 -20.99 8.41
CA ALA A 79 -7.02 -21.23 9.74
C ALA A 79 -6.77 -22.69 10.16
N SER A 80 -5.94 -22.85 11.19
CA SER A 80 -5.81 -24.12 11.90
C SER A 80 -6.98 -24.24 12.88
N GLY A 81 -7.25 -25.44 13.39
CA GLY A 81 -8.31 -25.63 14.39
C GLY A 81 -8.13 -24.83 15.69
N GLU A 82 -6.98 -24.17 15.87
CA GLU A 82 -6.73 -23.24 16.96
C GLU A 82 -7.30 -21.85 16.64
N PRO A 83 -8.17 -21.28 17.48
CA PRO A 83 -8.78 -19.98 17.19
C PRO A 83 -7.72 -18.87 17.23
N LYS A 84 -7.60 -18.13 16.13
CA LYS A 84 -6.89 -16.84 16.06
C LYS A 84 -7.82 -15.67 16.37
N PHE A 85 -7.26 -14.46 16.42
CA PHE A 85 -8.04 -13.25 16.70
C PHE A 85 -9.03 -12.99 15.57
N ARG A 86 -10.23 -12.50 15.89
CA ARG A 86 -11.24 -12.18 14.87
C ARG A 86 -10.81 -10.99 14.00
N ALA A 87 -10.18 -10.00 14.64
CA ALA A 87 -9.64 -8.82 13.98
C ALA A 87 -8.46 -8.28 14.78
N VAL A 88 -7.44 -7.78 14.10
CA VAL A 88 -6.29 -7.10 14.71
C VAL A 88 -6.00 -5.81 13.96
N THR A 89 -5.49 -4.80 14.65
CA THR A 89 -4.96 -3.60 14.00
C THR A 89 -3.45 -3.72 13.88
N VAL A 90 -2.90 -3.39 12.71
CA VAL A 90 -1.47 -3.53 12.39
C VAL A 90 -0.95 -2.20 11.87
N ASP A 91 0.27 -1.86 12.27
CA ASP A 91 1.06 -0.74 11.77
C ASP A 91 2.56 -1.11 11.87
N CYS A 92 3.34 -0.59 10.94
CA CYS A 92 4.77 -0.76 10.86
C CYS A 92 5.46 0.60 10.76
N GLU A 93 6.65 0.69 11.36
CA GLU A 93 7.60 1.75 11.02
C GLU A 93 8.61 1.19 10.02
N MET A 94 8.96 1.96 8.99
CA MET A 94 9.85 1.52 7.91
C MET A 94 11.09 2.41 7.75
N ALA A 95 12.21 1.78 7.40
CA ALA A 95 13.42 2.46 6.96
C ALA A 95 13.70 2.19 5.48
N GLY A 96 14.27 3.18 4.79
CA GLY A 96 14.61 3.08 3.37
C GLY A 96 15.88 2.26 3.11
N THR A 97 15.86 1.49 2.02
CA THR A 97 17.00 0.72 1.51
C THR A 97 17.45 1.19 0.13
N SER A 98 18.60 0.71 -0.34
CA SER A 98 19.17 1.08 -1.65
C SER A 98 18.28 0.76 -2.85
N GLY A 99 17.34 -0.18 -2.70
CA GLY A 99 16.37 -0.53 -3.74
C GLY A 99 15.15 0.41 -3.82
N GLY A 100 15.11 1.47 -3.01
CA GLY A 100 13.94 2.35 -2.90
C GLY A 100 12.74 1.71 -2.20
N THR A 101 12.91 0.53 -1.60
CA THR A 101 11.88 -0.18 -0.82
C THR A 101 12.03 0.12 0.66
N GLY A 102 10.90 0.25 1.36
CA GLY A 102 10.84 0.31 2.80
C GLY A 102 11.00 -1.08 3.43
N GLU A 103 11.86 -1.18 4.43
CA GLU A 103 12.00 -2.37 5.27
C GLU A 103 11.46 -2.07 6.67
N VAL A 104 10.69 -3.00 7.21
CA VAL A 104 10.12 -2.88 8.56
C VAL A 104 11.23 -2.79 9.62
N VAL A 105 11.16 -1.77 10.47
CA VAL A 105 12.04 -1.57 11.64
C VAL A 105 11.29 -1.65 12.97
N MET A 106 9.96 -1.54 12.94
CA MET A 106 9.10 -1.78 14.09
C MET A 106 7.76 -2.33 13.62
N LEU A 107 7.18 -3.25 14.39
CA LEU A 107 5.86 -3.81 14.14
C LEU A 107 5.01 -3.69 15.40
N CYS A 108 3.86 -3.06 15.29
CA CYS A 108 2.84 -3.00 16.34
C CYS A 108 1.55 -3.67 15.90
N VAL A 109 0.98 -4.47 16.79
CA VAL A 109 -0.25 -5.24 16.57
C VAL A 109 -1.05 -5.22 17.86
N ILE A 110 -2.32 -4.83 17.76
CA ILE A 110 -3.27 -4.85 18.86
C ILE A 110 -4.49 -5.69 18.50
N ASP A 111 -5.15 -6.26 19.50
CA ASP A 111 -6.48 -6.80 19.33
C ASP A 111 -7.45 -5.66 19.01
N TYR A 112 -8.13 -5.75 17.87
CA TYR A 112 -9.07 -4.73 17.43
C TYR A 112 -10.24 -4.56 18.42
N ILE A 113 -10.65 -5.62 19.11
CA ILE A 113 -11.80 -5.55 20.01
C ILE A 113 -11.40 -4.94 21.36
N THR A 114 -10.47 -5.56 22.07
CA THR A 114 -10.09 -5.14 23.42
C THR A 114 -9.10 -3.97 23.46
N GLY A 115 -8.35 -3.73 22.38
CA GLY A 115 -7.23 -2.79 22.36
C GLY A 115 -5.98 -3.32 23.06
N ALA A 116 -5.95 -4.60 23.47
CA ALA A 116 -4.79 -5.20 24.10
C ALA A 116 -3.62 -5.35 23.11
N VAL A 117 -2.40 -5.07 23.58
CA VAL A 117 -1.18 -5.23 22.78
C VAL A 117 -0.88 -6.71 22.58
N LEU A 118 -0.78 -7.13 21.32
CA LEU A 118 -0.42 -8.50 20.93
C LEU A 118 1.05 -8.58 20.55
N LEU A 119 1.54 -7.59 19.81
CA LEU A 119 2.94 -7.50 19.39
C LEU A 119 3.37 -6.04 19.37
N HIS A 120 4.52 -5.73 19.95
CA HIS A 120 5.13 -4.41 19.84
C HIS A 120 6.64 -4.58 19.93
N ARG A 121 7.30 -4.72 18.77
CA ARG A 121 8.69 -5.19 18.71
C ARG A 121 9.47 -4.46 17.63
N PHE A 122 10.74 -4.19 17.93
CA PHE A 122 11.71 -3.80 16.90
C PHE A 122 11.95 -4.95 15.93
N VAL A 123 12.28 -4.60 14.69
CA VAL A 123 12.68 -5.54 13.64
C VAL A 123 14.00 -5.06 13.07
N CYS A 124 15.02 -5.91 13.07
CA CYS A 124 16.32 -5.59 12.50
C CYS A 124 16.37 -6.10 11.05
N PRO A 125 16.31 -5.22 10.03
CA PRO A 125 16.35 -5.63 8.63
C PRO A 125 17.66 -6.35 8.29
N ARG A 126 17.57 -7.33 7.38
CA ARG A 126 18.76 -8.00 6.81
C ARG A 126 19.43 -7.13 5.76
N GLU A 127 18.61 -6.37 5.03
CA GLU A 127 19.08 -5.44 4.02
C GLU A 127 19.74 -4.21 4.64
N LYS A 128 20.72 -3.66 3.92
CA LYS A 128 21.42 -2.45 4.38
C LYS A 128 20.48 -1.24 4.32
N ILE A 129 20.14 -0.72 5.49
CA ILE A 129 19.42 0.55 5.63
C ILE A 129 20.28 1.69 5.06
N THR A 130 19.71 2.46 4.13
CA THR A 130 20.31 3.68 3.56
C THR A 130 19.70 4.95 4.14
N GLN A 131 18.43 4.90 4.53
CA GLN A 131 17.71 6.03 5.11
C GLN A 131 16.93 5.58 6.33
N MET A 132 17.38 5.94 7.53
CA MET A 132 16.74 5.49 8.77
C MET A 132 15.40 6.17 9.05
N ARG A 133 15.04 7.28 8.36
CA ARG A 133 13.77 8.00 8.56
C ARG A 133 13.45 8.36 10.02
N SER A 134 14.46 8.50 10.88
CA SER A 134 14.28 8.78 12.32
C SER A 134 13.55 10.10 12.63
N SER A 135 13.48 11.04 11.69
CA SER A 135 12.66 12.25 11.83
C SER A 135 11.16 11.97 11.76
N ILE A 136 10.76 10.86 11.13
CA ILE A 136 9.38 10.41 11.01
C ILE A 136 9.02 9.59 12.25
N HIS A 137 9.73 8.50 12.54
CA HIS A 137 9.31 7.53 13.57
C HIS A 137 10.19 7.51 14.84
N GLY A 138 11.18 8.40 14.96
CA GLY A 138 12.00 8.55 16.17
C GLY A 138 13.01 7.42 16.45
N ILE A 139 13.00 6.32 15.68
CA ILE A 139 13.93 5.20 15.85
C ILE A 139 15.26 5.54 15.20
N SER A 140 16.31 5.65 16.02
CA SER A 140 17.68 5.84 15.54
C SER A 140 18.34 4.49 15.22
N LYS A 141 19.39 4.51 14.40
CA LYS A 141 20.18 3.31 14.10
C LYS A 141 20.78 2.69 15.37
N SER A 142 21.29 3.51 16.28
CA SER A 142 21.84 3.02 17.55
C SER A 142 20.77 2.41 18.46
N THR A 143 19.56 2.96 18.48
CA THR A 143 18.42 2.35 19.17
C THR A 143 18.15 0.95 18.64
N LEU A 144 18.11 0.79 17.31
CA LEU A 144 17.84 -0.49 16.67
C LEU A 144 18.97 -1.50 16.90
N ASP A 145 20.22 -1.07 16.77
CA ASP A 145 21.41 -1.90 17.01
C ASP A 145 21.45 -2.39 18.47
N ASN A 146 21.15 -1.52 19.43
CA ASN A 146 21.08 -1.87 20.85
C ASN A 146 19.96 -2.88 21.13
N ALA A 147 18.77 -2.68 20.55
CA ALA A 147 17.66 -3.62 20.68
C ALA A 147 18.02 -5.01 20.12
N ASN A 148 18.76 -5.05 19.01
CA ASN A 148 19.23 -6.30 18.41
C ASN A 148 20.27 -7.00 19.31
N LEU A 149 21.25 -6.26 19.85
CA LEU A 149 22.25 -6.81 20.78
C LEU A 149 21.62 -7.35 22.07
N GLN A 150 20.52 -6.77 22.52
CA GLN A 150 19.77 -7.22 23.71
C GLN A 150 18.77 -8.35 23.41
N GLY A 151 18.69 -8.85 22.17
CA GLY A 151 17.73 -9.88 21.76
C GLY A 151 16.26 -9.41 21.75
N GLN A 152 16.04 -8.09 21.74
CA GLN A 152 14.71 -7.49 21.76
C GLN A 152 14.16 -7.22 20.35
N ALA A 153 14.99 -7.30 19.31
CA ALA A 153 14.57 -7.18 17.92
C ALA A 153 14.29 -8.54 17.25
N LEU A 154 13.30 -8.56 16.35
CA LEU A 154 13.05 -9.69 15.45
C LEU A 154 14.03 -9.65 14.27
N SER A 155 14.40 -10.81 13.72
CA SER A 155 15.35 -10.89 12.61
C SER A 155 14.65 -10.76 11.25
N GLY A 156 14.73 -9.56 10.67
CA GLY A 156 14.15 -9.24 9.37
C GLY A 156 12.62 -9.32 9.31
N TRP A 157 12.10 -9.03 8.12
CA TRP A 157 10.68 -9.21 7.80
C TRP A 157 10.23 -10.67 7.96
N GLU A 158 11.12 -11.65 7.80
CA GLU A 158 10.80 -13.06 8.02
C GLU A 158 10.44 -13.33 9.49
N GLY A 159 11.24 -12.79 10.42
CA GLY A 159 11.00 -12.90 11.85
C GLY A 159 9.73 -12.16 12.26
N ALA A 160 9.54 -10.93 11.77
CA ALA A 160 8.34 -10.14 11.99
C ALA A 160 7.07 -10.87 11.53
N ARG A 161 7.08 -11.39 10.29
CA ARG A 161 5.97 -12.15 9.72
C ARG A 161 5.68 -13.43 10.50
N SER A 162 6.72 -14.18 10.88
CA SER A 162 6.56 -15.41 11.67
C SER A 162 5.95 -15.14 13.04
N GLU A 163 6.32 -14.02 13.67
CA GLU A 163 5.74 -13.60 14.95
C GLU A 163 4.28 -13.17 14.80
N LEU A 164 3.96 -12.42 13.74
CA LEU A 164 2.59 -11.99 13.43
C LEU A 164 1.65 -13.18 13.19
N TRP A 165 2.10 -14.23 12.50
CA TRP A 165 1.31 -15.44 12.23
C TRP A 165 0.89 -16.22 13.48
N LYS A 166 1.47 -15.94 14.65
CA LYS A 166 0.97 -16.50 15.92
C LYS A 166 -0.43 -15.97 16.26
N TYR A 167 -0.75 -14.75 15.80
CA TYR A 167 -1.99 -14.03 16.14
C TYR A 167 -3.02 -14.01 15.01
N ILE A 168 -2.59 -14.20 13.75
CA ILE A 168 -3.44 -14.07 12.57
C ILE A 168 -3.44 -15.32 11.70
N ASP A 169 -4.56 -15.56 11.02
CA ASP A 169 -4.76 -16.53 9.94
C ASP A 169 -5.51 -15.87 8.77
N ASP A 170 -5.88 -16.63 7.74
CA ASP A 170 -6.66 -16.15 6.59
C ASP A 170 -8.13 -15.77 6.91
N HIS A 171 -8.62 -16.06 8.11
CA HIS A 171 -9.96 -15.71 8.58
C HIS A 171 -9.98 -14.43 9.43
N THR A 172 -8.85 -14.10 10.05
CA THR A 172 -8.60 -12.87 10.80
C THR A 172 -8.78 -11.66 9.90
N ILE A 173 -9.40 -10.58 10.38
CA ILE A 173 -9.50 -9.30 9.66
C ILE A 173 -8.31 -8.42 10.06
N LEU A 174 -7.49 -7.99 9.10
CA LEU A 174 -6.49 -6.97 9.34
C LEU A 174 -7.10 -5.58 9.20
N VAL A 175 -6.90 -4.74 10.21
CA VAL A 175 -7.32 -3.34 10.24
C VAL A 175 -6.07 -2.47 10.21
N GLY A 176 -6.08 -1.38 9.45
CA GLY A 176 -4.92 -0.49 9.36
C GLY A 176 -5.18 0.76 8.52
N HIS A 177 -4.13 1.54 8.29
CA HIS A 177 -4.18 2.75 7.47
C HIS A 177 -3.10 2.66 6.40
N ALA A 178 -3.48 2.72 5.11
CA ALA A 178 -2.54 2.53 4.01
C ALA A 178 -1.77 1.18 4.08
N LEU A 179 -2.48 0.11 4.49
CA LEU A 179 -1.94 -1.23 4.81
C LEU A 179 -1.13 -1.88 3.69
N GLN A 180 -1.26 -1.41 2.44
CA GLN A 180 -0.41 -1.90 1.36
C GLN A 180 1.08 -1.75 1.70
N HIS A 181 1.46 -0.70 2.44
CA HIS A 181 2.84 -0.42 2.80
C HIS A 181 3.35 -1.42 3.86
N ASP A 182 2.55 -1.67 4.90
CA ASP A 182 2.85 -2.68 5.92
C ASP A 182 2.94 -4.08 5.32
N LEU A 183 1.97 -4.45 4.48
CA LEU A 183 1.91 -5.76 3.86
C LEU A 183 3.06 -5.97 2.85
N ASP A 184 3.48 -4.91 2.16
CA ASP A 184 4.66 -4.96 1.30
C ASP A 184 5.95 -5.12 2.13
N ALA A 185 6.11 -4.37 3.21
CA ALA A 185 7.27 -4.46 4.10
C ALA A 185 7.38 -5.86 4.75
N LEU A 186 6.25 -6.44 5.16
CA LEU A 186 6.17 -7.78 5.75
C LEU A 186 6.14 -8.91 4.70
N ARG A 187 5.98 -8.57 3.40
CA ARG A 187 5.78 -9.50 2.28
C ARG A 187 4.64 -10.49 2.57
N ILE A 188 3.46 -9.95 2.87
CA ILE A 188 2.25 -10.72 3.21
C ILE A 188 1.17 -10.50 2.15
N ILE A 189 0.49 -11.58 1.77
CA ILE A 189 -0.74 -11.54 0.99
C ILE A 189 -1.88 -11.96 1.93
N HIS A 190 -2.74 -11.01 2.28
CA HIS A 190 -3.84 -11.26 3.21
C HIS A 190 -5.21 -10.93 2.57
N PRO A 191 -6.21 -11.83 2.64
CA PRO A 191 -7.47 -11.66 1.90
C PRO A 191 -8.50 -10.73 2.57
N ARG A 192 -8.44 -10.52 3.89
CA ARG A 192 -9.49 -9.83 4.66
C ARG A 192 -8.96 -8.55 5.31
N ILE A 193 -9.14 -7.42 4.62
CA ILE A 193 -8.59 -6.14 5.05
C ILE A 193 -9.70 -5.12 5.23
N VAL A 194 -9.58 -4.32 6.29
CA VAL A 194 -10.32 -3.07 6.52
C VAL A 194 -9.30 -1.95 6.65
N ASP A 195 -9.16 -1.15 5.59
CA ASP A 195 -8.22 -0.04 5.54
C ASP A 195 -8.97 1.29 5.69
N SER A 196 -8.59 2.10 6.68
CA SER A 196 -9.25 3.38 6.97
C SER A 196 -9.10 4.42 5.85
N GLY A 197 -7.97 4.42 5.13
CA GLY A 197 -7.74 5.24 3.93
C GLY A 197 -8.64 4.81 2.77
N ILE A 198 -8.80 3.50 2.55
CA ILE A 198 -9.73 2.97 1.54
C ILE A 198 -11.18 3.27 1.91
N LEU A 199 -11.57 3.07 3.18
CA LEU A 199 -12.92 3.34 3.66
C LEU A 199 -13.31 4.81 3.44
N SER A 200 -12.45 5.73 3.85
CA SER A 200 -12.67 7.18 3.70
C SER A 200 -12.73 7.59 2.22
N ARG A 201 -11.77 7.15 1.40
CA ARG A 201 -11.77 7.34 -0.06
C ARG A 201 -13.06 6.86 -0.73
N ASN A 202 -13.48 5.65 -0.41
CA ASN A 202 -14.67 5.05 -1.01
C ASN A 202 -15.95 5.76 -0.58
N ALA A 203 -16.05 6.21 0.68
CA ALA A 203 -17.20 6.97 1.16
C ALA A 203 -17.31 8.33 0.44
N VAL A 204 -16.20 9.04 0.29
CA VAL A 204 -16.18 10.32 -0.43
C VAL A 204 -16.38 10.13 -1.93
N GLY A 205 -15.88 9.04 -2.51
CA GLY A 205 -16.13 8.67 -3.90
C GLY A 205 -15.20 9.34 -4.93
N ILE A 206 -14.10 9.95 -4.49
CA ILE A 206 -13.10 10.57 -5.38
C ILE A 206 -11.85 9.68 -5.41
N ARG A 207 -11.60 9.06 -6.57
CA ARG A 207 -10.61 7.97 -6.70
C ARG A 207 -9.15 8.35 -6.41
N ARG A 208 -8.77 9.62 -6.58
CA ARG A 208 -7.38 10.09 -6.47
C ARG A 208 -7.04 10.72 -5.13
N ILE A 209 -7.94 10.65 -4.15
CA ILE A 209 -7.77 11.30 -2.86
C ILE A 209 -7.64 10.23 -1.78
N GLN A 210 -6.68 10.43 -0.91
CA GLN A 210 -6.50 9.66 0.30
C GLN A 210 -6.21 10.65 1.42
N TRP A 211 -6.90 10.53 2.55
CA TRP A 211 -6.63 11.36 3.73
C TRP A 211 -5.63 10.63 4.62
N GLY A 212 -4.67 11.37 5.17
CA GLY A 212 -3.75 10.84 6.17
C GLY A 212 -4.47 10.50 7.48
N LEU A 213 -3.88 9.59 8.26
CA LEU A 213 -4.44 9.15 9.54
C LEU A 213 -4.69 10.33 10.50
N GLN A 214 -3.77 11.30 10.56
CA GLN A 214 -3.91 12.49 11.41
C GLN A 214 -5.13 13.34 11.01
N THR A 215 -5.36 13.51 9.70
CA THR A 215 -6.55 14.21 9.19
C THR A 215 -7.83 13.47 9.57
N LEU A 216 -7.86 12.14 9.38
CA LEU A 216 -9.02 11.33 9.76
C LEU A 216 -9.30 11.39 11.27
N CYS A 217 -8.27 11.35 12.11
CA CYS A 217 -8.43 11.49 13.56
C CYS A 217 -8.99 12.86 13.95
N SER A 218 -8.43 13.93 13.36
CA SER A 218 -8.89 15.28 13.66
C SER A 218 -10.32 15.52 13.22
N GLU A 219 -10.73 14.95 12.08
CA GLU A 219 -12.05 15.25 11.51
C GLU A 219 -13.16 14.31 11.97
N LEU A 220 -12.87 13.03 12.19
CA LEU A 220 -13.87 12.03 12.57
C LEU A 220 -13.94 11.81 14.08
N LEU A 221 -12.84 12.06 14.81
CA LEU A 221 -12.76 11.83 16.25
C LEU A 221 -12.56 13.13 17.05
N ASN A 222 -12.20 14.23 16.39
CA ASN A 222 -11.78 15.48 17.03
C ASN A 222 -10.57 15.28 17.97
N ILE A 223 -9.64 14.39 17.57
CA ILE A 223 -8.41 14.07 18.30
C ILE A 223 -7.20 14.43 17.44
N LYS A 224 -6.18 15.03 18.06
CA LYS A 224 -4.88 15.25 17.43
C LYS A 224 -3.89 14.21 17.91
N ILE A 225 -3.35 13.43 16.98
CA ILE A 225 -2.25 12.48 17.21
C ILE A 225 -0.91 13.12 16.87
N ARG A 226 0.19 12.51 17.34
CA ARG A 226 1.58 12.90 17.02
C ARG A 226 1.93 14.32 17.53
N ASN A 227 1.43 14.68 18.71
CA ASN A 227 1.62 16.00 19.31
C ASN A 227 3.06 16.26 19.81
N LYS A 228 3.93 15.24 19.78
CA LYS A 228 5.34 15.36 20.19
C LYS A 228 6.10 16.28 19.23
N LYS A 229 7.18 16.90 19.72
CA LYS A 229 8.01 17.81 18.92
C LYS A 229 8.50 17.10 17.65
N GLY A 230 8.21 17.69 16.50
CA GLY A 230 8.58 17.14 15.18
C GLY A 230 7.53 16.24 14.54
N GLY A 231 6.35 16.04 15.17
CA GLY A 231 5.30 15.21 14.57
C GLY A 231 5.67 13.73 14.47
N ILE A 232 6.54 13.27 15.39
CA ILE A 232 7.09 11.92 15.36
C ILE A 232 5.97 10.88 15.48
N HIS A 233 5.93 9.96 14.54
CA HIS A 233 5.09 8.78 14.49
C HIS A 233 5.45 7.84 15.63
N ASP A 234 4.41 7.27 16.22
CA ASP A 234 4.49 6.29 17.28
C ASP A 234 3.58 5.15 16.86
N CYS A 235 4.18 4.07 16.39
CA CYS A 235 3.49 2.88 15.91
C CYS A 235 2.33 2.41 16.83
N PHE A 236 2.47 2.57 18.16
CA PHE A 236 1.40 2.22 19.09
C PHE A 236 0.26 3.27 19.14
N GLU A 237 0.57 4.55 19.09
CA GLU A 237 -0.43 5.61 18.90
C GLU A 237 -1.21 5.40 17.59
N ASP A 238 -0.51 5.06 16.50
CA ASP A 238 -1.08 4.95 15.16
C ASP A 238 -2.01 3.71 15.01
N VAL A 239 -1.67 2.54 15.59
CA VAL A 239 -2.62 1.40 15.63
C VAL A 239 -3.88 1.71 16.44
N LEU A 240 -3.78 2.44 17.55
CA LEU A 240 -4.95 2.81 18.37
C LEU A 240 -5.81 3.84 17.64
N ALA A 241 -5.18 4.86 17.06
CA ALA A 241 -5.84 5.89 16.29
C ALA A 241 -6.60 5.29 15.10
N THR A 242 -5.94 4.38 14.37
CA THR A 242 -6.55 3.68 13.23
C THR A 242 -7.74 2.83 13.63
N ARG A 243 -7.61 2.08 14.74
CA ARG A 243 -8.72 1.31 15.32
C ARG A 243 -9.92 2.21 15.58
N ASP A 244 -9.70 3.34 16.24
CA ASP A 244 -10.76 4.26 16.67
C ASP A 244 -11.42 4.97 15.48
N VAL A 245 -10.66 5.32 14.45
CA VAL A 245 -11.20 5.84 13.19
C VAL A 245 -12.15 4.82 12.56
N VAL A 246 -11.74 3.55 12.42
CA VAL A 246 -12.58 2.51 11.82
C VAL A 246 -13.82 2.24 12.69
N LEU A 247 -13.69 2.27 14.02
CA LEU A 247 -14.84 2.16 14.93
C LEU A 247 -15.82 3.33 14.74
N SER A 248 -15.34 4.57 14.60
CA SER A 248 -16.21 5.72 14.32
C SER A 248 -16.96 5.56 13.01
N CYS A 249 -16.27 5.18 11.92
CA CYS A 249 -16.87 4.95 10.61
C CYS A 249 -17.95 3.86 10.61
N THR A 250 -17.81 2.83 11.45
CA THR A 250 -18.70 1.66 11.47
C THR A 250 -19.84 1.78 12.48
N ARG A 251 -19.62 2.48 13.60
CA ARG A 251 -20.61 2.67 14.67
C ARG A 251 -21.61 3.78 14.35
N ASP A 252 -21.13 4.94 13.87
CA ASP A 252 -22.00 6.05 13.46
C ASP A 252 -21.92 6.27 11.95
N LYS A 253 -22.63 5.39 11.23
CA LYS A 253 -22.71 5.45 9.76
C LYS A 253 -23.29 6.78 9.27
N ARG A 254 -24.17 7.44 10.03
CA ARG A 254 -24.79 8.69 9.62
C ARG A 254 -23.81 9.85 9.71
N ALA A 255 -23.08 9.95 10.82
CA ALA A 255 -22.03 10.96 10.96
C ALA A 255 -20.94 10.76 9.89
N PHE A 256 -20.53 9.52 9.66
CA PHE A 256 -19.53 9.21 8.63
C PHE A 256 -19.98 9.58 7.22
N GLN A 257 -21.24 9.33 6.85
CA GLN A 257 -21.78 9.76 5.55
C GLN A 257 -21.88 11.28 5.43
N THR A 258 -22.33 11.96 6.49
CA THR A 258 -22.34 13.44 6.54
C THR A 258 -20.94 14.02 6.32
N TRP A 259 -19.94 13.44 7.00
CA TRP A 259 -18.53 13.80 6.79
C TRP A 259 -18.10 13.59 5.34
N ALA A 260 -18.46 12.45 4.74
CA ALA A 260 -18.07 12.11 3.39
C ALA A 260 -18.69 13.03 2.32
N GLU A 261 -19.96 13.42 2.49
CA GLU A 261 -20.66 14.36 1.61
C GLU A 261 -20.07 15.76 1.68
N ARG A 262 -19.75 16.23 2.90
CA ARG A 262 -19.05 17.50 3.11
C ARG A 262 -17.70 17.47 2.39
N LYS A 263 -16.91 16.41 2.57
CA LYS A 263 -15.61 16.27 1.91
C LYS A 263 -15.69 16.17 0.41
N ARG A 264 -16.68 15.46 -0.13
CA ARG A 264 -16.93 15.42 -1.57
C ARG A 264 -17.15 16.82 -2.14
N SER A 265 -17.92 17.65 -1.42
CA SER A 265 -18.24 19.01 -1.85
C SER A 265 -17.03 19.94 -1.77
N GLU A 266 -16.25 19.86 -0.68
CA GLU A 266 -14.99 20.60 -0.50
C GLU A 266 -13.98 20.28 -1.62
N GLU A 267 -13.75 18.99 -1.89
CA GLU A 267 -12.78 18.55 -2.91
C GLU A 267 -13.22 18.92 -4.33
N LEU A 268 -14.52 18.83 -4.64
CA LEU A 268 -15.04 19.26 -5.94
C LEU A 268 -14.86 20.77 -6.14
N HIS A 269 -14.99 21.56 -5.08
CA HIS A 269 -14.72 23.00 -5.13
C HIS A 269 -13.24 23.26 -5.40
N LEU A 270 -12.35 22.63 -4.62
CA LEU A 270 -10.90 22.76 -4.78
C LEU A 270 -10.43 22.35 -6.19
N GLN A 271 -10.99 21.27 -6.76
CA GLN A 271 -10.69 20.85 -8.13
C GLN A 271 -11.04 21.94 -9.16
N LYS A 272 -12.22 22.57 -9.06
CA LYS A 272 -12.61 23.67 -9.94
C LYS A 272 -11.70 24.88 -9.81
N GLU A 273 -11.30 25.21 -8.58
CA GLU A 273 -10.36 26.31 -8.35
C GLU A 273 -8.98 26.02 -8.95
N ARG A 274 -8.48 24.78 -8.81
CA ARG A 274 -7.22 24.35 -9.42
C ARG A 274 -7.29 24.38 -10.95
N GLU A 275 -8.38 23.91 -11.54
CA GLU A 275 -8.61 23.99 -13.00
C GLU A 275 -8.62 25.44 -13.48
N ARG A 276 -9.28 26.34 -12.76
CA ARG A 276 -9.28 27.78 -13.08
C ARG A 276 -7.87 28.37 -13.05
N MET A 277 -7.10 28.09 -11.99
CA MET A 277 -5.71 28.55 -11.87
C MET A 277 -4.81 27.99 -12.97
N ARG A 278 -5.01 26.72 -13.38
CA ARG A 278 -4.28 26.12 -14.51
C ARG A 278 -4.60 26.82 -15.82
N GLN A 279 -5.89 27.10 -16.09
CA GLN A 279 -6.30 27.82 -17.29
C GLN A 279 -5.74 29.24 -17.33
N GLU A 280 -5.79 29.98 -16.22
CA GLU A 280 -5.24 31.34 -16.13
C GLU A 280 -3.72 31.36 -16.43
N LYS A 281 -2.98 30.37 -15.93
CA LYS A 281 -1.55 30.21 -16.24
C LYS A 281 -1.30 29.86 -17.70
N GLU A 282 -2.10 28.97 -18.29
CA GLU A 282 -2.00 28.63 -19.71
C GLU A 282 -2.30 29.84 -20.61
N ASP A 283 -3.33 30.62 -20.28
CA ASP A 283 -3.69 31.84 -21.00
C ASP A 283 -2.59 32.91 -20.86
N GLU A 284 -1.98 33.04 -19.67
CA GLU A 284 -0.85 33.96 -19.45
C GLU A 284 0.38 33.54 -20.27
N ARG A 285 0.69 32.23 -20.33
CA ARG A 285 1.77 31.68 -21.15
C ARG A 285 1.51 31.94 -22.64
N ALA A 286 0.31 31.66 -23.12
CA ALA A 286 -0.08 31.92 -24.51
C ALA A 286 0.04 33.43 -24.85
N ARG A 287 -0.33 34.32 -23.93
CA ARG A 287 -0.17 35.78 -24.10
C ARG A 287 1.29 36.19 -24.18
N LYS A 288 2.16 35.64 -23.31
CA LYS A 288 3.60 35.90 -23.30
C LYS A 288 4.27 35.41 -24.61
N ASP A 289 3.85 34.26 -25.14
CA ASP A 289 4.37 33.72 -26.39
C ASP A 289 3.94 34.57 -27.62
N LEU A 290 2.70 35.05 -27.67
CA LEU A 290 2.24 35.95 -28.73
C LEU A 290 3.03 37.27 -28.76
N LEU A 291 3.37 37.83 -27.59
CA LEU A 291 4.20 39.03 -27.47
C LEU A 291 5.64 38.80 -27.96
N ARG A 292 6.19 37.58 -27.84
CA ARG A 292 7.52 37.22 -28.36
C ARG A 292 7.54 37.09 -29.88
N VAL A 293 6.45 36.64 -30.51
CA VAL A 293 6.37 36.45 -31.98
C VAL A 293 6.06 37.76 -32.72
N GLY A 294 5.41 38.73 -32.08
CA GLY A 294 5.07 40.04 -32.68
C GLY A 294 6.22 41.08 -32.75
N GLY A 295 7.37 40.81 -32.12
CA GLY A 295 8.51 41.71 -32.03
C GLY A 295 9.49 41.61 -33.21
N GLY A 296 9.01 41.81 -34.44
CA GLY A 296 9.87 41.92 -35.61
C GLY A 296 10.39 43.35 -35.81
N SER A 297 11.49 43.74 -35.18
CA SER A 297 12.50 44.63 -35.78
C SER A 297 13.82 44.68 -34.99
N SER A 298 14.90 44.50 -35.74
CA SER A 298 16.32 44.55 -35.40
C SER A 298 16.75 45.63 -34.38
N ASN A 299 17.28 45.22 -33.22
CA ASN A 299 18.63 45.61 -32.74
C ASN A 299 18.97 45.06 -31.34
N ARG A 300 20.18 44.50 -31.24
CA ARG A 300 21.00 44.21 -30.04
C ARG A 300 20.30 43.59 -28.83
N ILE A 301 20.61 42.31 -28.64
CA ILE A 301 20.53 41.58 -27.38
C ILE A 301 21.35 42.33 -26.32
N CYS A 302 20.68 43.10 -25.47
CA CYS A 302 21.12 43.37 -24.11
C CYS A 302 20.38 42.37 -23.22
N LEU A 303 21.05 41.28 -22.86
CA LEU A 303 20.61 40.39 -21.80
C LEU A 303 20.64 41.18 -20.48
N SER A 304 19.47 41.63 -20.03
CA SER A 304 19.22 41.93 -18.63
C SER A 304 19.29 40.60 -17.85
N PRO A 305 20.17 40.43 -16.85
CA PRO A 305 20.37 39.14 -16.15
C PRO A 305 19.27 38.77 -15.15
N ASN A 306 18.09 39.40 -15.17
CA ASN A 306 17.13 39.31 -14.06
C ASN A 306 15.74 38.74 -14.41
N ASP A 307 15.54 38.18 -15.60
CA ASP A 307 14.28 37.49 -15.95
C ASP A 307 14.40 35.97 -15.73
N GLU A 308 14.96 35.55 -14.58
CA GLU A 308 14.79 34.19 -14.06
C GLU A 308 13.44 34.07 -13.34
N ASP A 309 12.34 34.37 -14.05
CA ASP A 309 11.05 33.76 -13.72
C ASP A 309 11.04 32.36 -14.35
N GLU A 310 12.01 31.51 -13.99
CA GLU A 310 11.82 30.07 -14.13
C GLU A 310 10.67 29.72 -13.18
N GLU A 311 9.46 29.71 -13.71
CA GLU A 311 8.25 29.32 -13.01
C GLU A 311 8.45 27.89 -12.50
N ILE A 312 8.92 27.76 -11.26
CA ILE A 312 9.24 26.48 -10.62
C ILE A 312 7.95 25.66 -10.60
N LEU A 313 7.85 24.67 -11.50
CA LEU A 313 6.88 23.59 -11.43
C LEU A 313 6.91 23.05 -10.00
N ARG A 314 5.88 23.35 -9.20
CA ARG A 314 5.86 22.87 -7.82
C ARG A 314 5.73 21.36 -7.87
N TRP A 315 6.49 20.66 -7.04
CA TRP A 315 6.44 19.20 -6.96
C TRP A 315 5.02 18.67 -6.71
N SER A 316 4.15 19.46 -6.06
CA SER A 316 2.72 19.18 -5.91
C SER A 316 2.00 19.01 -7.25
N ASP A 317 2.31 19.85 -8.24
CA ASP A 317 1.66 19.88 -9.54
C ASP A 317 2.05 18.63 -10.35
N ILE A 318 3.33 18.27 -10.32
CA ILE A 318 3.87 17.04 -10.91
C ILE A 318 3.29 15.79 -10.22
N ALA A 319 3.19 15.80 -8.89
CA ALA A 319 2.66 14.70 -8.12
C ALA A 319 1.18 14.43 -8.47
N GLU A 320 0.35 15.47 -8.54
CA GLU A 320 -1.05 15.36 -8.96
C GLU A 320 -1.20 14.80 -10.39
N ASP A 321 -0.39 15.27 -11.33
CA ASP A 321 -0.42 14.82 -12.74
C ASP A 321 0.00 13.34 -12.86
N LEU A 322 0.89 12.88 -11.99
CA LEU A 322 1.26 11.47 -11.83
C LEU A 322 0.22 10.66 -11.02
N GLY A 323 -0.86 11.29 -10.56
CA GLY A 323 -1.97 10.64 -9.87
C GLY A 323 -1.80 10.49 -8.35
N TRP A 324 -0.85 11.21 -7.75
CA TRP A 324 -0.67 11.24 -6.30
C TRP A 324 -1.70 12.14 -5.61
N PRO A 325 -2.13 11.82 -4.37
CA PRO A 325 -2.97 12.70 -3.57
C PRO A 325 -2.27 14.04 -3.31
N HIS A 326 -3.04 15.14 -3.32
CA HIS A 326 -2.51 16.47 -3.03
C HIS A 326 -2.09 16.60 -1.54
N PRO A 327 -1.01 17.32 -1.20
CA PRO A 327 -0.51 17.45 0.18
C PRO A 327 -1.53 17.98 1.19
N ASP A 328 -2.51 18.79 0.77
CA ASP A 328 -3.57 19.33 1.64
C ASP A 328 -4.46 18.25 2.29
N THR A 329 -4.44 17.03 1.75
CA THR A 329 -5.15 15.89 2.33
C THR A 329 -4.48 15.37 3.62
N GLY A 330 -3.27 15.85 3.91
CA GLY A 330 -2.40 15.35 4.98
C GLY A 330 -1.85 13.95 4.72
N TYR A 331 -2.04 13.40 3.52
CA TYR A 331 -1.44 12.14 3.12
C TYR A 331 -0.02 12.39 2.58
N ASP A 332 0.96 11.77 3.23
CA ASP A 332 2.35 11.79 2.78
C ASP A 332 2.76 10.36 2.37
N PRO A 333 2.92 10.07 1.08
CA PRO A 333 3.37 8.77 0.61
C PRO A 333 4.76 8.35 1.10
N TRP A 334 5.54 9.29 1.65
CA TRP A 334 6.89 9.06 2.15
C TRP A 334 6.94 8.91 3.67
N SER A 335 5.84 9.22 4.37
CA SER A 335 5.71 9.01 5.82
C SER A 335 5.41 7.56 6.18
N ASP A 336 4.77 6.85 5.26
CA ASP A 336 4.39 5.44 5.39
C ASP A 336 5.41 4.54 4.69
#